data_AF-A0A1Q7R521-F1
#
_entry.id   AF-A0A1Q7R521-F1
#
_cell.length_a   1.000
_cell.length_b   1.000
_cell.length_c   1.000
_cell.angle_alpha   90.00
_cell.angle_beta   90.00
_cell.angle_gamma   90.00
#
_symmetry.space_group_name_H-M   'P 1'
#
loop_
_entity.id
_entity.type
_entity.pdbx_description
1 polymer ?
#
loop_
_entity_poly.entity_id
_entity_poly.type
_entity_poly.pdbx_seq_one_letter_code
_entity_poly.pdbx_strand_id
1 'polypeptide(L)'
;MKREQGFTIVEVIIAIMVLTVGLLVLVNSSALVTRMISQGQRSAVAATDAARILDSLRAVACTARNAGSAVVWRGAVPVDSLNWHYAADTTNHWRLVLSSKYRTRQSQWRLDSMETYISCLL
;
A
#
# COMPACT_ATOMS: atom_id res chain seq x y z
N MET A 1 3.62 -56.09 -29.89
CA MET A 1 3.57 -55.18 -31.06
C MET A 1 3.76 -53.75 -30.55
N LYS A 2 4.97 -53.20 -30.71
CA LYS A 2 5.34 -51.88 -30.16
C LYS A 2 5.04 -50.85 -31.24
N ARG A 3 3.99 -50.03 -31.05
CA ARG A 3 3.62 -48.97 -31.99
C ARG A 3 4.56 -47.80 -31.77
N GLU A 4 5.50 -47.62 -32.68
CA GLU A 4 6.31 -46.42 -32.80
C GLU A 4 5.40 -45.31 -33.35
N GLN A 5 4.78 -44.55 -32.45
CA GLN A 5 4.05 -43.35 -32.83
C GLN A 5 5.09 -42.27 -33.16
N GLY A 6 5.37 -42.11 -34.45
CA GLY A 6 6.26 -41.07 -34.94
C GLY A 6 5.70 -39.69 -34.62
N PHE A 7 6.50 -38.88 -33.91
CA PHE A 7 6.24 -37.48 -33.63
C PHE A 7 6.11 -36.73 -34.97
N THR A 8 4.88 -36.42 -35.36
CA THR A 8 4.65 -35.75 -36.65
C THR A 8 5.13 -34.30 -36.56
N ILE A 9 5.72 -33.78 -37.64
CA ILE A 9 6.12 -32.37 -37.75
C ILE A 9 4.96 -31.44 -37.36
N VAL A 10 3.72 -31.84 -37.70
CA VAL A 10 2.49 -31.13 -37.35
C VAL A 10 2.31 -31.02 -35.83
N GLU A 11 2.57 -32.08 -35.06
CA GLU A 11 2.46 -32.07 -33.59
C GLU A 11 3.44 -31.05 -32.98
N VAL A 12 4.66 -30.99 -33.50
CA VAL A 12 5.70 -30.05 -33.03
C VAL A 12 5.29 -28.61 -33.30
N ILE A 13 4.79 -28.36 -34.51
CA ILE A 13 4.36 -27.02 -34.92
C ILE A 13 3.21 -26.55 -34.02
N ILE A 14 2.21 -27.41 -33.78
CA ILE A 14 1.09 -27.09 -32.89
C ILE A 14 1.60 -26.84 -31.46
N ALA A 15 2.53 -27.66 -30.95
CA ALA A 15 3.10 -27.46 -29.62
C ALA A 15 3.79 -26.10 -29.48
N ILE A 16 4.56 -25.67 -30.49
CA ILE A 16 5.23 -24.35 -30.50
C ILE A 16 4.22 -23.22 -30.62
N MET A 17 3.17 -23.36 -31.45
CA MET A 17 2.09 -22.37 -31.54
C MET A 17 1.38 -22.19 -30.19
N VAL A 18 1.02 -23.30 -29.53
CA VAL A 18 0.36 -23.24 -28.22
C VAL A 18 1.30 -22.65 -27.16
N LEU A 19 2.59 -23.03 -27.17
CA LEU A 19 3.59 -22.49 -26.25
C LEU A 19 3.75 -20.98 -26.41
N THR A 20 3.88 -20.49 -27.64
CA THR A 20 4.07 -19.05 -27.89
C THR A 20 2.85 -18.22 -27.51
N VAL A 21 1.63 -18.68 -27.83
CA VAL A 21 0.40 -18.00 -27.40
C VAL A 21 0.28 -18.02 -25.87
N GLY A 22 0.58 -19.16 -25.23
CA GLY A 22 0.57 -19.28 -23.77
C GLY A 22 1.55 -18.33 -23.09
N LEU A 23 2.77 -18.20 -23.62
CA LEU A 23 3.78 -17.28 -23.10
C LEU A 23 3.36 -15.81 -23.24
N LEU A 24 2.76 -15.43 -24.37
CA LEU A 24 2.25 -14.06 -24.56
C LEU A 24 1.18 -13.68 -23.53
N VAL A 25 0.25 -14.60 -23.24
CA VAL A 25 -0.79 -14.40 -22.21
C VAL A 25 -0.18 -14.27 -20.81
N LEU A 26 0.80 -15.12 -20.48
CA LEU A 26 1.47 -15.11 -19.18
C LEU A 26 2.24 -13.81 -18.93
N VAL A 27 2.98 -13.33 -19.93
CA VAL A 27 3.76 -12.08 -19.84
C VAL A 27 2.85 -10.88 -19.65
N ASN A 28 1.74 -10.81 -20.40
CA ASN A 28 0.79 -9.71 -20.29
C ASN A 28 0.17 -9.62 -18.88
N SER A 29 -0.24 -10.77 -18.32
CA SER A 29 -0.79 -10.84 -16.97
C SER A 29 0.24 -10.46 -15.90
N SER A 30 1.48 -10.94 -16.04
CA SER A 30 2.58 -10.63 -15.11
C SER A 30 2.89 -9.14 -15.08
N ALA A 31 2.94 -8.48 -16.24
CA ALA A 31 3.21 -7.05 -16.34
C ALA A 31 2.17 -6.19 -15.61
N LEU A 32 0.89 -6.58 -15.66
CA LEU A 32 -0.19 -5.88 -14.94
C LEU A 32 -0.02 -6.02 -13.42
N VAL A 33 0.25 -7.23 -12.93
CA VAL A 33 0.46 -7.49 -11.50
C VAL A 33 1.67 -6.71 -10.97
N THR A 34 2.80 -6.71 -11.70
CA THR A 34 3.99 -5.93 -11.30
C THR A 34 3.67 -4.44 -11.20
N ARG A 35 2.86 -3.90 -12.12
CA ARG A 35 2.40 -2.49 -12.05
C ARG A 35 1.55 -2.25 -10.80
N MET A 36 0.63 -3.14 -10.46
CA MET A 36 -0.19 -3.03 -9.25
C MET A 36 0.66 -3.05 -7.97
N ILE A 37 1.63 -3.97 -7.87
CA ILE A 37 2.56 -4.04 -6.73
C ILE A 37 3.36 -2.74 -6.60
N SER A 38 3.89 -2.23 -7.71
CA SER A 38 4.66 -0.97 -7.70
C SER A 38 3.82 0.25 -7.27
N GLN A 39 2.52 0.26 -7.57
CA GLN A 39 1.59 1.31 -7.16
C GLN A 39 1.24 1.18 -5.68
N GLY A 40 0.98 -0.04 -5.21
CA GLY A 40 0.65 -0.32 -3.81
C GLY A 40 1.77 0.02 -2.83
N GLN A 41 3.04 -0.15 -3.24
CA GLN A 41 4.21 0.15 -2.39
C GLN A 41 4.21 1.59 -1.84
N ARG A 42 3.78 2.60 -2.62
CA ARG A 42 3.75 3.99 -2.15
C ARG A 42 2.66 4.23 -1.09
N SER A 43 1.48 3.67 -1.32
CA SER A 43 0.38 3.74 -0.35
C SER A 43 0.71 2.96 0.91
N ALA A 44 1.36 1.80 0.79
CA ALA A 44 1.82 1.01 1.93
C ALA A 44 2.86 1.77 2.75
N VAL A 45 3.84 2.43 2.10
CA VAL A 45 4.84 3.26 2.79
C VAL A 45 4.17 4.40 3.57
N ALA A 46 3.29 5.16 2.92
CA ALA A 46 2.58 6.26 3.58
C ALA A 46 1.76 5.76 4.79
N ALA A 47 1.05 4.64 4.65
CA ALA A 47 0.31 4.01 5.74
C ALA A 47 1.23 3.53 6.89
N THR A 48 2.42 2.99 6.60
CA THR A 48 3.38 2.58 7.64
C THR A 48 3.98 3.76 8.38
N ASP A 49 4.28 4.86 7.68
CA ASP A 49 4.79 6.09 8.28
C ASP A 49 3.72 6.75 9.17
N ALA A 50 2.48 6.81 8.68
CA ALA A 50 1.31 7.26 9.42
C ALA A 50 1.05 6.42 10.68
N ALA A 51 1.09 5.09 10.56
CA ALA A 51 0.90 4.18 11.68
C ALA A 51 1.97 4.36 12.77
N ARG A 52 3.24 4.56 12.39
CA ARG A 52 4.34 4.82 13.33
C ARG A 52 4.10 6.10 14.12
N ILE A 53 3.73 7.18 13.46
CA ILE A 53 3.48 8.47 14.12
C ILE A 53 2.25 8.35 15.01
N LEU A 54 1.18 7.73 14.52
CA LEU A 54 -0.04 7.48 15.27
C LEU A 54 0.23 6.67 16.55
N ASP A 55 1.08 5.65 16.48
CA ASP A 55 1.48 4.86 17.64
C ASP A 55 2.26 5.71 18.68
N SER A 56 3.19 6.54 18.21
CA SER A 56 3.91 7.47 19.09
C SER A 56 2.98 8.49 19.76
N LEU A 57 1.98 8.99 19.03
CA LEU A 57 0.98 9.91 19.54
C LEU A 57 0.03 9.25 20.54
N ARG A 58 -0.31 7.97 20.34
CA ARG A 58 -1.09 7.19 21.31
C ARG A 58 -0.34 7.01 22.63
N ALA A 59 0.97 6.76 22.58
CA ALA A 59 1.78 6.55 23.78
C ALA A 59 1.80 7.76 24.72
N VAL A 60 1.74 8.98 24.17
CA VAL A 60 1.71 10.24 24.95
C VAL A 60 0.31 10.84 25.11
N ALA A 61 -0.71 10.27 24.47
CA ALA A 61 -2.03 10.85 24.40
C ALA A 61 -2.73 11.04 25.76
N CYS A 62 -2.36 10.30 26.80
CA CYS A 62 -2.97 10.51 28.11
C CYS A 62 -2.37 11.68 28.90
N THR A 63 -1.13 12.07 28.59
CA THR A 63 -0.43 13.18 29.25
C THR A 63 -0.47 14.48 28.44
N ALA A 64 -0.34 14.41 27.12
CA ALA A 64 -0.37 15.57 26.23
C ALA A 64 -1.21 15.27 24.97
N ARG A 65 -2.24 16.09 24.73
CA ARG A 65 -3.15 15.98 23.58
C ARG A 65 -3.10 17.28 22.78
N ASN A 66 -2.13 17.39 21.89
CA ASN A 66 -1.97 18.53 21.00
C ASN A 66 -2.28 18.15 19.55
N ALA A 67 -2.97 19.04 18.84
CA ALA A 67 -3.05 18.96 17.39
C ALA A 67 -1.69 19.39 16.79
N GLY A 68 -1.34 18.81 15.64
CA GLY A 68 -0.06 19.08 15.01
C GLY A 68 0.03 18.56 13.59
N SER A 69 1.15 18.86 12.95
CA SER A 69 1.49 18.36 11.63
C SER A 69 2.94 17.92 11.59
N ALA A 70 3.23 16.96 10.72
CA ALA A 70 4.58 16.48 10.45
C ALA A 70 4.75 16.25 8.97
N VAL A 71 5.97 16.45 8.46
CA VAL A 71 6.33 16.11 7.10
C VAL A 71 7.32 14.95 7.16
N VAL A 72 7.03 13.87 6.43
CA VAL A 72 7.94 12.74 6.28
C VAL A 72 8.94 13.07 5.18
N TRP A 73 10.20 13.07 5.55
CA TRP A 73 11.32 13.33 4.65
C TRP A 73 12.02 12.03 4.28
N ARG A 74 12.38 11.89 3.01
CA ARG A 74 13.33 10.86 2.53
C ARG A 74 14.52 11.60 1.94
N GLY A 75 15.57 11.76 2.75
CA GLY A 75 16.66 12.69 2.42
C GLY A 75 16.14 14.12 2.38
N ALA A 76 16.38 14.83 1.28
CA ALA A 76 15.94 16.22 1.08
C ALA A 76 14.55 16.37 0.43
N VAL A 77 13.85 15.25 0.15
CA VAL A 77 12.56 15.28 -0.55
C VAL A 77 11.40 15.02 0.43
N PRO A 78 10.37 15.89 0.47
CA PRO A 78 9.16 15.63 1.24
C PRO A 78 8.31 14.58 0.53
N VAL A 79 7.96 13.51 1.23
CA VAL A 79 7.25 12.35 0.67
C VAL A 79 5.79 12.32 1.10
N ASP A 80 5.52 12.71 2.34
CA ASP A 80 4.17 12.73 2.90
C ASP A 80 4.04 13.91 3.88
N SER A 81 2.85 14.48 3.96
CA SER A 81 2.48 15.46 4.97
C SER A 81 1.33 14.91 5.80
N LEU A 82 1.55 14.80 7.10
CA LEU A 82 0.57 14.32 8.05
C LEU A 82 0.03 15.46 8.88
N ASN A 83 -1.24 15.38 9.22
CA ASN A 83 -1.91 16.28 10.14
C ASN A 83 -2.75 15.46 11.11
N TRP A 84 -2.68 15.76 12.40
CA TRP A 84 -3.45 15.05 13.41
C TRP A 84 -4.13 15.99 14.39
N HIS A 85 -5.24 15.51 14.94
CA HIS A 85 -5.98 16.18 15.99
C HIS A 85 -6.68 15.16 16.88
N TYR A 86 -6.93 15.56 18.13
CA TYR A 86 -7.70 14.80 19.09
C TYR A 86 -9.10 15.39 19.19
N ALA A 87 -10.12 14.56 18.99
CA ALA A 87 -11.51 14.87 19.23
C ALA A 87 -11.97 14.14 20.51
N ALA A 88 -12.60 14.85 21.44
CA ALA A 88 -13.23 14.22 22.60
C ALA A 88 -14.51 13.50 22.13
N ASP A 89 -14.66 12.23 22.50
CA ASP A 89 -15.90 11.47 22.27
C ASP A 89 -16.75 11.46 23.55
N THR A 90 -16.11 11.15 24.69
CA THR A 90 -16.69 11.25 26.03
C THR A 90 -15.64 11.71 27.06
N THR A 91 -15.98 11.78 28.35
CA THR A 91 -15.11 12.28 29.43
C THR A 91 -13.72 11.63 29.48
N ASN A 92 -13.62 10.32 29.20
CA ASN A 92 -12.36 9.56 29.26
C ASN A 92 -12.00 8.86 27.94
N HIS A 93 -12.81 9.04 26.88
CA HIS A 93 -12.56 8.47 25.56
C HIS A 93 -12.25 9.58 24.55
N TRP A 94 -11.08 9.47 23.93
CA TRP A 94 -10.57 10.40 22.93
C TRP A 94 -10.40 9.69 21.60
N ARG A 95 -10.77 10.34 20.51
CA ARG A 95 -10.52 9.90 19.14
C ARG A 95 -9.36 10.69 18.55
N LEU A 96 -8.29 10.02 18.19
CA LEU A 96 -7.17 10.58 17.43
C LEU A 96 -7.42 10.32 15.94
N VAL A 97 -7.54 11.41 15.19
CA VAL A 97 -7.69 11.38 13.73
C VAL A 97 -6.41 11.90 13.12
N LEU A 98 -5.77 11.09 12.28
CA LEU A 98 -4.55 11.41 11.58
C LEU A 98 -4.79 11.29 10.08
N SER A 99 -4.56 12.36 9.34
CA SER A 99 -4.69 12.41 7.88
C SER A 99 -3.30 12.51 7.25
N SER A 100 -3.00 11.61 6.33
CA SER A 100 -1.79 11.55 5.51
C SER A 100 -2.11 12.02 4.09
N LYS A 101 -1.27 12.90 3.53
CA LYS A 101 -1.41 13.43 2.18
C LYS A 101 -0.14 13.15 1.38
N TYR A 102 -0.23 12.16 0.51
CA TYR A 102 0.89 11.68 -0.30
C TYR A 102 0.60 11.76 -1.81
N ARG A 103 1.66 11.80 -2.61
CA ARG A 103 1.57 11.84 -4.08
C ARG A 103 1.66 10.43 -4.65
N THR A 104 0.63 10.05 -5.41
CA THR A 104 0.61 8.79 -6.14
C THR A 104 1.50 8.85 -7.39
N ARG A 105 1.78 7.68 -7.99
CA ARG A 105 2.60 7.58 -9.22
C ARG A 105 2.01 8.38 -10.40
N GLN A 106 0.69 8.58 -10.43
CA GLN A 106 0.00 9.38 -11.46
C GLN A 106 0.01 10.89 -11.17
N SER A 107 0.87 11.36 -10.26
CA SER A 107 0.92 12.76 -9.83
C SER A 107 -0.39 13.27 -9.18
N GLN A 108 -1.33 12.38 -8.89
CA GLN A 108 -2.53 12.72 -8.13
C GLN A 108 -2.22 12.70 -6.65
N TRP A 109 -2.65 13.73 -5.93
CA TRP A 109 -2.63 13.77 -4.47
C TRP A 109 -3.74 12.87 -3.94
N ARG A 110 -3.42 12.01 -2.99
CA ARG A 110 -4.42 11.28 -2.22
C ARG A 110 -4.31 11.66 -0.76
N LEU A 111 -5.48 11.75 -0.14
CA LEU A 111 -5.63 11.93 1.29
C LEU A 111 -6.14 10.62 1.86
N ASP A 112 -5.45 10.10 2.86
CA ASP A 112 -5.83 8.92 3.61
C ASP A 112 -5.99 9.31 5.07
N SER A 113 -6.97 8.77 5.77
CA SER A 113 -7.23 9.10 7.18
C SER A 113 -7.25 7.82 8.00
N MET A 114 -6.48 7.83 9.09
CA MET A 114 -6.42 6.79 10.09
C MET A 114 -7.03 7.31 11.38
N GLU A 115 -7.97 6.56 11.94
CA GLU A 115 -8.61 6.90 13.20
C GLU A 115 -8.29 5.87 14.27
N THR A 116 -8.17 6.35 15.50
CA THR A 116 -8.02 5.47 16.67
C THR A 116 -8.68 6.04 17.89
N TYR A 117 -9.14 5.14 18.74
CA TYR A 117 -9.66 5.44 20.05
C TYR A 117 -8.54 5.30 21.08
N ILE A 118 -8.55 6.20 22.06
CA ILE A 118 -7.66 6.23 23.21
C ILE A 118 -8.55 6.33 24.45
N SER A 119 -8.37 5.41 25.37
CA SER A 119 -9.06 5.40 26.66
C SER A 119 -8.02 5.63 27.73
N CYS A 120 -8.10 6.76 28.41
CA CYS A 120 -7.22 7.04 29.55
C CYS A 120 -7.94 6.57 30.81
N LEU A 121 -7.47 5.47 31.38
CA LEU A 121 -7.85 5.07 32.73
C LEU A 121 -7.13 6.02 33.69
N LEU A 122 -7.90 6.89 34.33
CA LEU A 122 -7.45 7.75 35.42
C LEU A 122 -7.13 6.92 36.67
#